data_AF-A0A429FKK0-F1
#
_entry.id   AF-A0A429FKK0-F1
#
_cell.length_a   1.000
_cell.length_b   1.000
_cell.length_c   1.000
_cell.angle_alpha   90.00
_cell.angle_beta   90.00
_cell.angle_gamma   90.00
#
_symmetry.space_group_name_H-M   'P 1'
#
loop_
_entity.id
_entity.type
_entity.pdbx_description
1 polymer ?
#
loop_
_entity_poly.entity_id
_entity_poly.type
_entity_poly.pdbx_seq_one_letter_code
_entity_poly.pdbx_strand_id
1 'polypeptide(L)'
;MREAELTGTTSGDLVAHRTLTLEAYADTIVPGEKRRPDDRAVAGAAPGGGAVAAGALELMQWDATGISEGLGDLVELLDGYTRSYAEEHGLTLDASVPPFVALDFAHRTALVQRLTGPGHPEKELWVLLALFSNMSFDSAAHRHTAEALADGHPGLTAMGITPPDADGLWRFGKPGYGTALARRHPDTTPSGSPA
;
A
#
# COMPACT_ATOMS: atom_id res chain seq x y z
N MET A 1 12.94 -28.46 -39.75
CA MET A 1 11.95 -27.36 -39.75
C MET A 1 11.45 -27.19 -38.33
N ARG A 2 11.81 -26.05 -37.73
CA ARG A 2 11.31 -25.39 -36.51
C ARG A 2 11.24 -26.20 -35.21
N GLU A 3 12.35 -26.10 -34.47
CA GLU A 3 12.38 -26.01 -33.01
C GLU A 3 11.36 -24.95 -32.56
N ALA A 4 10.43 -25.35 -31.69
CA ALA A 4 9.55 -24.44 -30.98
C ALA A 4 10.26 -24.05 -29.68
N GLU A 5 10.69 -22.79 -29.59
CA GLU A 5 11.10 -22.13 -28.36
C GLU A 5 9.91 -22.11 -27.39
N LEU A 6 9.90 -23.06 -26.45
CA LEU A 6 9.08 -22.98 -25.24
C LEU A 6 9.80 -22.04 -24.26
N THR A 7 9.47 -20.75 -24.36
CA THR A 7 9.81 -19.72 -23.39
C THR A 7 9.15 -20.05 -22.05
N GLY A 8 9.84 -20.83 -21.22
CA GLY A 8 9.51 -20.97 -19.81
C GLY A 8 9.92 -19.71 -19.07
N THR A 9 8.95 -18.89 -18.67
CA THR A 9 9.17 -17.80 -17.70
C THR A 9 9.79 -18.41 -16.44
N THR A 10 10.97 -17.95 -16.05
CA THR A 10 11.67 -18.52 -14.89
C THR A 10 10.92 -18.09 -13.61
N SER A 11 10.95 -18.90 -12.55
CA SER A 11 10.31 -18.57 -11.26
C SER A 11 10.67 -17.17 -10.74
N GLY A 12 11.93 -16.72 -10.96
CA GLY A 12 12.36 -15.36 -10.63
C GLY A 12 11.66 -14.25 -11.40
N ASP A 13 11.31 -14.48 -12.67
CA ASP A 13 10.61 -13.50 -13.50
C ASP A 13 9.15 -13.35 -13.03
N LEU A 14 8.51 -14.44 -12.59
CA LEU A 14 7.16 -14.41 -12.02
C LEU A 14 7.12 -13.62 -10.70
N VAL A 15 8.13 -13.80 -9.85
CA VAL A 15 8.27 -13.04 -8.59
C VAL A 15 8.46 -11.55 -8.88
N ALA A 16 9.32 -11.20 -9.85
CA ALA A 16 9.54 -9.81 -10.25
C ALA A 16 8.27 -9.19 -10.86
N HIS A 17 7.56 -9.93 -11.71
CA HIS A 17 6.30 -9.51 -12.32
C HIS A 17 5.25 -9.20 -11.26
N ARG A 18 5.01 -10.13 -10.33
CA ARG A 18 4.08 -9.96 -9.21
C ARG A 18 4.46 -8.74 -8.37
N THR A 19 5.73 -8.61 -8.02
CA THR A 19 6.24 -7.50 -7.20
C THR A 19 5.95 -6.15 -7.85
N LEU A 20 6.34 -5.97 -9.12
CA LEU A 20 6.14 -4.71 -9.83
C LEU A 20 4.67 -4.36 -9.99
N THR A 21 3.80 -5.34 -10.29
CA THR A 21 2.36 -5.12 -10.42
C THR A 21 1.73 -4.70 -9.09
N LEU A 22 2.05 -5.37 -7.98
CA LEU A 22 1.52 -5.03 -6.66
C LEU A 22 2.04 -3.68 -6.16
N GLU A 23 3.32 -3.37 -6.38
CA GLU A 23 3.87 -2.04 -6.08
C GLU A 23 3.15 -0.94 -6.88
N ALA A 24 2.93 -1.15 -8.18
CA ALA A 24 2.21 -0.19 -9.02
C ALA A 24 0.77 0.00 -8.57
N TYR A 25 0.09 -1.07 -8.14
CA TYR A 25 -1.25 -0.97 -7.58
C TYR A 25 -1.24 -0.16 -6.28
N ALA A 26 -0.34 -0.47 -5.35
CA ALA A 26 -0.23 0.24 -4.07
C ALA A 26 0.08 1.73 -4.25
N ASP A 27 1.01 2.08 -5.15
CA ASP A 27 1.32 3.47 -5.52
C ASP A 27 0.13 4.18 -6.16
N THR A 28 -0.72 3.46 -6.89
CA THR A 28 -1.96 4.05 -7.45
C THR A 28 -2.95 4.46 -6.36
N ILE A 29 -2.95 3.76 -5.20
CA ILE A 29 -3.85 4.05 -4.07
C ILE A 29 -3.31 5.17 -3.18
N VAL A 30 -2.06 5.04 -2.72
CA VAL A 30 -1.36 6.09 -1.95
C VAL A 30 -0.04 6.41 -2.68
N PRO A 31 -0.04 7.43 -3.55
CA PRO A 31 1.11 7.73 -4.39
C PRO A 31 2.29 8.25 -3.58
N GLY A 32 3.49 7.92 -4.05
CA GLY A 32 4.75 8.45 -3.51
C GLY A 32 5.69 8.94 -4.60
N GLU A 33 6.86 9.36 -4.16
CA GLU A 33 7.97 9.76 -5.03
C GLU A 33 8.72 8.54 -5.56
N LYS A 34 9.28 8.66 -6.77
CA LYS A 34 10.06 7.58 -7.37
C LYS A 34 11.30 7.26 -6.55
N ARG A 35 11.61 5.96 -6.43
CA ARG A 35 12.89 5.49 -5.85
C ARG A 35 14.09 5.89 -6.71
N ARG A 36 13.89 5.95 -8.03
CA ARG A 36 14.87 6.34 -9.05
C ARG A 36 14.18 6.80 -10.33
N PRO A 37 14.84 7.55 -11.23
CA PRO A 37 14.18 8.14 -12.41
C PRO A 37 13.46 7.13 -13.33
N ASP A 38 14.03 5.93 -13.48
CA ASP A 38 13.54 4.82 -14.30
C ASP A 38 12.52 3.92 -13.58
N ASP A 39 12.16 4.21 -12.33
CA ASP A 39 11.13 3.44 -11.63
C ASP A 39 9.79 3.57 -12.37
N ARG A 40 9.24 2.43 -12.75
CA ARG A 40 7.94 2.34 -13.44
C ARG A 40 6.85 1.85 -12.52
N ALA A 41 7.18 1.11 -11.46
CA ALA A 41 6.16 0.67 -10.52
C ALA A 41 5.63 1.88 -9.75
N VAL A 42 6.53 2.69 -9.20
CA VAL A 42 6.18 3.97 -8.55
C VAL A 42 6.15 5.08 -9.60
N ALA A 43 5.01 5.72 -9.77
CA ALA A 43 4.80 6.73 -10.81
C ALA A 43 5.45 8.08 -10.46
N GLY A 44 5.62 8.39 -9.18
CA GLY A 44 6.11 9.71 -8.75
C GLY A 44 5.01 10.78 -8.73
N ALA A 45 3.75 10.39 -8.52
CA ALA A 45 2.61 11.30 -8.63
C ALA A 45 2.45 12.27 -7.43
N ALA A 46 3.14 12.00 -6.32
CA ALA A 46 3.15 12.85 -5.13
C ALA A 46 4.56 12.93 -4.52
N PRO A 47 4.91 14.02 -3.81
CA PRO A 47 6.17 14.10 -3.07
C PRO A 47 6.15 13.24 -1.80
N GLY A 48 7.33 12.76 -1.35
CA GLY A 48 7.45 11.96 -0.14
C GLY A 48 7.08 10.49 -0.33
N GLY A 49 7.15 9.69 0.75
CA GLY A 49 6.88 8.26 0.70
C GLY A 49 5.38 7.95 0.57
N GLY A 50 5.01 7.10 -0.38
CA GLY A 50 3.66 6.53 -0.53
C GLY A 50 3.51 5.13 0.08
N ALA A 51 2.47 4.40 -0.30
CA ALA A 51 2.20 3.04 0.19
C ALA A 51 3.37 2.07 -0.05
N VAL A 52 4.06 2.17 -1.20
CA VAL A 52 5.22 1.31 -1.50
C VAL A 52 6.35 1.55 -0.49
N ALA A 53 6.69 2.81 -0.24
CA ALA A 53 7.70 3.18 0.76
C ALA A 53 7.27 2.86 2.20
N ALA A 54 5.96 2.78 2.45
CA ALA A 54 5.37 2.39 3.73
C ALA A 54 5.34 0.85 3.94
N GLY A 55 5.77 0.05 2.97
CA GLY A 55 5.81 -1.41 3.10
C GLY A 55 4.51 -2.11 2.71
N ALA A 56 3.73 -1.57 1.78
CA ALA A 56 2.50 -2.21 1.29
C ALA A 56 2.71 -3.66 0.85
N LEU A 57 3.80 -3.94 0.16
CA LEU A 57 4.10 -5.28 -0.34
C LEU A 57 4.41 -6.26 0.80
N GLU A 58 5.04 -5.79 1.88
CA GLU A 58 5.30 -6.60 3.08
C GLU A 58 3.99 -6.94 3.77
N LEU A 59 3.11 -5.95 3.95
CA LEU A 59 1.79 -6.15 4.55
C LEU A 59 0.95 -7.13 3.73
N MET A 60 0.85 -6.96 2.41
CA MET A 60 0.05 -7.85 1.54
C MET A 60 0.57 -9.30 1.55
N GLN A 61 1.88 -9.50 1.69
CA GLN A 61 2.47 -10.83 1.76
C GLN A 61 2.43 -11.44 3.17
N TRP A 62 2.03 -10.68 4.18
CA TRP A 62 1.98 -11.18 5.55
C TRP A 62 0.82 -12.17 5.70
N ASP A 63 1.11 -13.40 6.14
CA ASP A 63 0.13 -14.48 6.29
C ASP A 63 -1.09 -14.08 7.13
N ALA A 64 -0.91 -13.17 8.10
CA ALA A 64 -1.99 -12.68 8.95
C ALA A 64 -3.09 -11.93 8.17
N THR A 65 -2.81 -11.46 6.96
CA THR A 65 -3.81 -10.84 6.07
C THR A 65 -4.77 -11.85 5.45
N GLY A 66 -4.37 -13.13 5.37
CA GLY A 66 -5.15 -14.20 4.75
C GLY A 66 -5.23 -14.14 3.22
N ILE A 67 -4.48 -13.25 2.55
CA ILE A 67 -4.50 -13.11 1.08
C ILE A 67 -3.18 -13.48 0.38
N SER A 68 -2.12 -13.76 1.14
CA SER A 68 -0.74 -13.91 0.62
C SER A 68 -0.62 -14.95 -0.50
N GLU A 69 -1.34 -16.07 -0.37
CA GLU A 69 -1.40 -17.16 -1.36
C GLU A 69 -2.17 -16.78 -2.64
N GLY A 70 -3.22 -15.95 -2.53
CA GLY A 70 -4.09 -15.56 -3.65
C GLY A 70 -3.58 -14.35 -4.46
N LEU A 71 -2.48 -13.72 -4.04
CA LEU A 71 -1.94 -12.54 -4.69
C LEU A 71 -1.46 -12.80 -6.14
N GLY A 72 -1.04 -14.02 -6.46
CA GLY A 72 -0.68 -14.41 -7.83
C GLY A 72 -1.88 -14.29 -8.77
N ASP A 73 -3.00 -14.93 -8.40
CA ASP A 73 -4.24 -14.91 -9.17
C ASP A 73 -4.79 -13.48 -9.34
N LEU A 74 -4.68 -12.65 -8.29
CA LEU A 74 -5.08 -11.23 -8.36
C LEU A 74 -4.23 -10.43 -9.36
N VAL A 75 -2.93 -10.70 -9.43
CA VAL A 75 -2.03 -10.07 -10.42
C VAL A 75 -2.41 -10.48 -11.84
N GLU A 76 -2.64 -11.78 -12.07
CA GLU A 76 -3.07 -12.27 -13.39
C GLU A 76 -4.40 -11.65 -13.83
N LEU A 77 -5.34 -11.54 -12.89
CA LEU A 77 -6.63 -10.92 -13.12
C LEU A 77 -6.50 -9.42 -13.45
N LEU A 78 -5.67 -8.69 -12.71
CA LEU A 78 -5.40 -7.26 -12.95
C LEU A 78 -4.75 -7.03 -14.33
N ASP A 79 -3.83 -7.91 -14.73
CA ASP A 79 -3.24 -7.87 -16.07
C ASP A 79 -4.27 -8.12 -17.17
N GLY A 80 -5.21 -9.03 -16.93
CA GLY A 80 -6.36 -9.26 -17.81
C GLY A 80 -7.21 -8.00 -17.99
N TYR A 81 -7.61 -7.35 -16.89
CA TYR A 81 -8.35 -6.09 -16.95
C TYR A 81 -7.56 -4.98 -17.62
N THR A 82 -6.25 -4.94 -17.40
CA THR A 82 -5.38 -3.92 -18.00
C THR A 82 -5.31 -4.05 -19.52
N ARG A 83 -5.15 -5.28 -20.04
CA ARG A 83 -5.15 -5.52 -21.49
C ARG A 83 -6.47 -5.09 -22.12
N SER A 84 -7.59 -5.49 -21.54
CA SER A 84 -8.93 -5.08 -22.01
C SER A 84 -9.11 -3.55 -21.96
N TYR A 85 -8.65 -2.91 -20.89
CA TYR A 85 -8.70 -1.46 -20.74
C TYR A 85 -7.86 -0.75 -21.80
N ALA A 86 -6.65 -1.26 -22.07
CA ALA A 86 -5.76 -0.72 -23.09
C ALA A 86 -6.36 -0.84 -24.49
N GLU A 87 -6.96 -1.98 -24.83
CA GLU A 87 -7.68 -2.17 -26.09
C GLU A 87 -8.85 -1.19 -26.24
N GLU A 88 -9.67 -1.02 -25.19
CA GLU A 88 -10.80 -0.08 -25.16
C GLU A 88 -10.36 1.37 -25.41
N HIS A 89 -9.18 1.75 -24.92
CA HIS A 89 -8.65 3.13 -25.00
C HIS A 89 -7.61 3.32 -26.12
N GLY A 90 -7.33 2.30 -26.94
CA GLY A 90 -6.35 2.37 -28.02
C GLY A 90 -4.90 2.55 -27.54
N LEU A 91 -4.58 2.06 -26.33
CA LEU A 91 -3.24 2.17 -25.73
C LEU A 91 -2.36 1.01 -26.18
N THR A 92 -1.10 1.32 -26.53
CA THR A 92 -0.07 0.29 -26.76
C THR A 92 0.72 0.08 -25.48
N LEU A 93 0.65 -1.13 -24.92
CA LEU A 93 1.39 -1.49 -23.71
C LEU A 93 2.83 -1.89 -24.05
N ASP A 94 3.77 -1.45 -23.23
CA ASP A 94 5.16 -1.89 -23.30
C ASP A 94 5.27 -3.33 -22.78
N ALA A 95 5.60 -4.27 -23.66
CA ALA A 95 5.70 -5.69 -23.36
C ALA A 95 6.92 -6.08 -22.50
N SER A 96 7.84 -5.15 -22.21
CA SER A 96 9.00 -5.39 -21.34
C SER A 96 8.68 -5.32 -19.85
N VAL A 97 7.47 -4.86 -19.49
CA VAL A 97 7.01 -4.73 -18.10
C VAL A 97 5.60 -5.31 -17.95
N PRO A 98 5.13 -5.58 -16.72
CA PRO A 98 3.76 -6.03 -16.52
C PRO A 98 2.74 -5.04 -17.11
N PRO A 99 1.61 -5.51 -17.67
CA PRO A 99 0.58 -4.68 -18.28
C PRO A 99 0.16 -3.48 -17.43
N PHE A 100 -0.14 -3.68 -16.14
CA PHE A 100 -0.55 -2.59 -15.25
C PHE A 100 0.56 -1.55 -15.04
N VAL A 101 1.81 -1.98 -15.02
CA VAL A 101 3.00 -1.13 -14.91
C VAL A 101 3.24 -0.33 -16.20
N ALA A 102 2.83 -0.86 -17.36
CA ALA A 102 2.94 -0.16 -18.63
C ALA A 102 2.00 1.04 -18.75
N LEU A 103 0.89 1.07 -18.00
CA LEU A 103 -0.01 2.22 -17.94
C LEU A 103 0.65 3.42 -17.23
N ASP A 104 0.32 4.63 -17.69
CA ASP A 104 0.60 5.84 -16.93
C ASP A 104 -0.31 5.95 -15.69
N PHE A 105 0.04 6.87 -14.78
CA PHE A 105 -0.67 7.01 -13.51
C PHE A 105 -2.16 7.33 -13.70
N ALA A 106 -2.52 8.18 -14.67
CA ALA A 106 -3.91 8.56 -14.89
C ALA A 106 -4.76 7.36 -15.33
N HIS A 107 -4.24 6.53 -16.23
CA HIS A 107 -4.88 5.31 -16.67
C HIS A 107 -4.95 4.25 -15.56
N ARG A 108 -3.90 4.10 -14.74
CA ARG A 108 -3.96 3.24 -13.55
C ARG A 108 -5.07 3.67 -12.61
N THR A 109 -5.15 4.96 -12.28
CA THR A 109 -6.20 5.49 -11.41
C THR A 109 -7.59 5.26 -11.99
N ALA A 110 -7.80 5.52 -13.28
CA ALA A 110 -9.09 5.29 -13.94
C ALA A 110 -9.50 3.81 -13.91
N LEU A 111 -8.55 2.90 -14.17
CA LEU A 111 -8.81 1.47 -14.10
C LEU A 111 -9.14 1.03 -12.66
N VAL A 112 -8.35 1.45 -11.66
CA VAL A 112 -8.62 1.14 -10.25
C VAL A 112 -9.98 1.67 -9.79
N GLN A 113 -10.38 2.86 -10.23
CA GLN A 113 -11.71 3.41 -9.96
C GLN A 113 -12.83 2.53 -10.55
N ARG A 114 -12.64 1.96 -11.75
CA ARG A 114 -13.59 1.02 -12.34
C ARG A 114 -13.66 -0.29 -11.55
N LEU A 115 -12.50 -0.85 -11.18
CA LEU A 115 -12.38 -2.11 -10.44
C LEU A 115 -12.99 -2.02 -9.04
N THR A 116 -12.81 -0.88 -8.36
CA THR A 116 -13.39 -0.62 -7.03
C THR A 116 -14.82 -0.04 -7.09
N GLY A 117 -15.34 0.17 -8.30
CA GLY A 117 -16.65 0.77 -8.54
C GLY A 117 -17.82 -0.14 -8.14
N PRO A 118 -18.99 0.42 -7.81
CA PRO A 118 -20.20 -0.37 -7.56
C PRO A 118 -20.57 -1.27 -8.74
N GLY A 119 -20.93 -2.53 -8.46
CA GLY A 119 -21.38 -3.50 -9.47
C GLY A 119 -20.26 -4.26 -10.17
N HIS A 120 -18.98 -3.97 -9.91
CA HIS A 120 -17.89 -4.81 -10.39
C HIS A 120 -17.92 -6.17 -9.67
N PRO A 121 -17.88 -7.32 -10.37
CA PRO A 121 -18.05 -8.63 -9.74
C PRO A 121 -17.00 -8.93 -8.67
N GLU A 122 -15.75 -8.54 -8.93
CA GLU A 122 -14.59 -8.77 -8.05
C GLU A 122 -14.25 -7.55 -7.17
N LYS A 123 -15.18 -6.59 -7.02
CA LYS A 123 -14.95 -5.33 -6.28
C LYS A 123 -14.30 -5.55 -4.93
N GLU A 124 -14.77 -6.54 -4.18
CA GLU A 124 -14.32 -6.80 -2.80
C GLU A 124 -12.82 -7.12 -2.75
N LEU A 125 -12.29 -7.83 -3.74
CA LEU A 125 -10.86 -8.15 -3.85
C LEU A 125 -10.02 -6.89 -4.10
N TRP A 126 -10.49 -6.01 -4.98
CA TRP A 126 -9.80 -4.75 -5.28
C TRP A 126 -9.85 -3.78 -4.11
N VAL A 127 -10.99 -3.68 -3.43
CA VAL A 127 -11.13 -2.89 -2.20
C VAL A 127 -10.21 -3.42 -1.11
N LEU A 128 -10.02 -4.74 -1.00
CA LEU A 128 -9.10 -5.33 -0.03
C LEU A 128 -7.63 -4.98 -0.32
N LEU A 129 -7.18 -5.03 -1.58
CA LEU A 129 -5.83 -4.56 -1.95
C LEU A 129 -5.66 -3.06 -1.68
N ALA A 130 -6.68 -2.25 -1.98
CA ALA A 130 -6.67 -0.83 -1.68
C ALA A 130 -6.63 -0.57 -0.16
N LEU A 131 -7.34 -1.36 0.63
CA LEU A 131 -7.30 -1.31 2.09
C LEU A 131 -5.90 -1.57 2.62
N PHE A 132 -5.23 -2.64 2.19
CA PHE A 132 -3.86 -2.92 2.63
C PHE A 132 -2.85 -1.86 2.17
N SER A 133 -3.06 -1.26 1.00
CA SER A 133 -2.25 -0.12 0.56
C SER A 133 -2.39 1.06 1.53
N ASN A 134 -3.61 1.43 1.92
CA ASN A 134 -3.84 2.47 2.92
C ASN A 134 -3.29 2.08 4.30
N MET A 135 -3.56 0.86 4.77
CA MET A 135 -3.10 0.37 6.08
C MET A 135 -1.58 0.37 6.21
N SER A 136 -0.86 0.07 5.13
CA SER A 136 0.60 0.18 5.13
C SER A 136 1.03 1.60 5.47
N PHE A 137 0.34 2.62 4.94
CA PHE A 137 0.66 4.02 5.16
C PHE A 137 0.14 4.56 6.50
N ASP A 138 -1.15 4.39 6.80
CA ASP A 138 -1.83 5.05 7.91
C ASP A 138 -1.68 4.35 9.28
N SER A 139 -1.25 3.09 9.31
CA SER A 139 -1.19 2.32 10.55
C SER A 139 0.05 1.46 10.65
N ALA A 140 0.72 1.18 9.52
CA ALA A 140 1.86 0.28 9.46
C ALA A 140 1.54 -1.06 10.15
N ALA A 141 0.37 -1.63 9.86
CA ALA A 141 -0.22 -2.73 10.64
C ALA A 141 0.66 -3.99 10.75
N HIS A 142 1.64 -4.16 9.85
CA HIS A 142 2.62 -5.24 9.86
C HIS A 142 3.88 -4.94 10.70
N ARG A 143 3.97 -3.78 11.36
CA ARG A 143 5.17 -3.31 12.06
C ARG A 143 4.87 -2.90 13.49
N HIS A 144 5.86 -3.07 14.37
CA HIS A 144 5.80 -2.48 15.70
C HIS A 144 5.91 -0.95 15.59
N THR A 145 4.91 -0.22 16.10
CA THR A 145 4.77 1.24 15.87
C THR A 145 6.01 2.03 16.27
N ALA A 146 6.67 1.68 17.38
CA ALA A 146 7.89 2.38 17.83
C ALA A 146 9.07 2.18 16.86
N GLU A 147 9.19 1.00 16.26
CA GLU A 147 10.24 0.70 15.28
C GLU A 147 9.95 1.40 13.95
N ALA A 148 8.70 1.36 13.49
CA ALA A 148 8.28 2.08 12.29
C ALA A 148 8.57 3.59 12.40
N LEU A 149 8.30 4.20 13.57
CA LEU A 149 8.65 5.61 13.80
C LEU A 149 10.15 5.86 13.85
N ALA A 150 10.92 4.98 14.52
CA ALA A 150 12.37 5.09 14.57
C ALA A 150 13.00 5.05 13.16
N ASP A 151 12.42 4.25 12.26
CA ASP A 151 12.83 4.12 10.88
C ASP A 151 12.29 5.23 9.95
N GLY A 152 11.52 6.18 10.49
CA GLY A 152 10.97 7.29 9.71
C GLY A 152 9.83 6.91 8.77
N HIS A 153 8.97 5.98 9.19
CA HIS A 153 7.84 5.50 8.40
C HIS A 153 6.97 6.66 7.85
N PRO A 154 6.77 6.75 6.53
CA PRO A 154 6.28 7.97 5.89
C PRO A 154 4.88 8.40 6.36
N GLY A 155 3.93 7.47 6.46
CA GLY A 155 2.57 7.83 6.87
C GLY A 155 2.41 8.12 8.36
N LEU A 156 2.97 7.29 9.24
CA LEU A 156 3.02 7.60 10.69
C LEU A 156 3.65 8.96 10.99
N THR A 157 4.76 9.31 10.32
CA THR A 157 5.39 10.64 10.46
C THR A 157 4.49 11.74 9.89
N ALA A 158 3.88 11.55 8.72
CA ALA A 158 2.99 12.54 8.11
C ALA A 158 1.76 12.84 8.97
N MET A 159 1.21 11.86 9.69
CA MET A 159 0.11 12.07 10.63
C MET A 159 0.54 12.68 11.97
N GLY A 160 1.85 12.82 12.21
CA GLY A 160 2.38 13.39 13.45
C GLY A 160 2.30 12.44 14.65
N ILE A 161 2.33 11.12 14.42
CA ILE A 161 2.47 10.16 15.51
C ILE A 161 3.84 10.38 16.18
N THR A 162 3.83 10.64 17.48
CA THR A 162 5.05 10.94 18.24
C THR A 162 5.71 9.66 18.73
N PRO A 163 7.05 9.59 18.79
CA PRO A 163 7.74 8.44 19.39
C PRO A 163 7.38 8.29 20.87
N PRO A 164 7.56 7.09 21.46
CA PRO A 164 7.48 6.92 22.90
C PRO A 164 8.56 7.76 23.61
N ASP A 165 8.35 8.03 24.90
CA ASP A 165 9.36 8.67 25.74
C ASP A 165 10.63 7.79 25.86
N ALA A 166 11.71 8.33 26.44
CA ALA A 166 13.00 7.62 26.59
C ALA A 166 12.91 6.31 27.39
N ASP A 167 11.86 6.11 28.18
CA ASP A 167 11.57 4.89 28.93
C ASP A 167 10.69 3.89 28.14
N GLY A 168 10.39 4.17 26.87
CA GLY A 168 9.59 3.32 25.99
C GLY A 168 8.08 3.45 26.19
N LEU A 169 7.62 4.33 27.09
CA LEU A 169 6.21 4.50 27.38
C LEU A 169 5.58 5.60 26.51
N TRP A 170 4.38 5.30 26.03
CA TRP A 170 3.59 6.23 25.21
C TRP A 170 2.82 7.17 26.11
N ARG A 171 3.22 8.44 26.11
CA ARG A 171 2.55 9.48 26.90
C ARG A 171 2.15 10.64 26.03
N PHE A 172 0.88 11.01 26.13
CA PHE A 172 0.34 12.19 25.48
C PHE A 172 0.32 13.33 26.50
N GLY A 173 1.35 14.18 26.47
CA GLY A 173 1.49 15.31 27.38
C GLY A 173 0.42 16.40 27.21
N LYS A 174 -0.40 16.32 26.14
CA LYS A 174 -1.52 17.22 25.87
C LYS A 174 -2.84 16.45 25.94
N PRO A 175 -3.87 16.97 26.63
CA PRO A 175 -5.20 16.39 26.54
C PRO A 175 -5.67 16.40 25.07
N GLY A 176 -6.24 15.30 24.59
CA GLY A 176 -6.58 15.11 23.18
C GLY A 176 -7.51 16.17 22.58
N TYR A 177 -8.25 16.90 23.42
CA TYR A 177 -9.16 17.97 23.02
C TYR A 177 -8.64 19.39 23.31
N GLY A 178 -7.36 19.53 23.71
CA GLY A 178 -6.76 20.83 24.05
C GLY A 178 -7.37 21.51 25.29
N THR A 179 -8.29 20.83 25.98
CA THR A 179 -8.99 21.31 27.17
C THR A 179 -9.22 20.16 28.16
N ALA A 180 -9.37 20.49 29.44
CA ALA A 180 -9.75 19.51 30.44
C ALA A 180 -11.23 19.12 30.24
N LEU A 181 -11.48 17.87 29.83
CA LEU A 181 -12.83 17.36 29.58
C LEU A 181 -13.68 17.21 30.86
N ALA A 182 -13.03 17.10 32.01
CA ALA A 182 -13.69 16.93 33.29
C ALA A 182 -12.85 17.53 34.43
N ARG A 183 -13.53 17.97 35.49
CA ARG A 183 -12.89 18.30 36.76
C ARG A 183 -12.36 17.01 37.39
N ARG A 184 -11.11 17.03 37.86
CA ARG A 184 -10.51 15.90 38.59
C ARG A 184 -11.31 15.66 39.88
N HIS A 185 -11.71 14.41 40.13
CA HIS A 185 -12.41 14.04 41.36
C HIS A 185 -11.45 14.21 42.56
N PRO A 186 -11.92 14.68 43.74
CA PRO A 186 -11.06 14.85 44.92
C PRO A 186 -10.26 13.59 45.27
N ASP A 187 -10.88 12.42 45.07
CA ASP A 187 -10.28 11.11 45.35
C ASP A 187 -9.54 10.52 44.13
N THR A 188 -8.97 11.35 43.27
CA THR A 188 -8.08 10.88 42.20
C THR A 188 -6.64 10.96 42.67
N THR A 189 -5.90 9.84 42.59
CA THR A 189 -4.47 9.81 42.93
C THR A 189 -3.66 10.76 42.04
N PRO A 190 -2.42 11.14 42.44
CA PRO A 190 -1.54 11.94 41.60
C PRO A 190 -1.28 11.34 40.21
N SER A 191 -1.35 10.02 40.08
CA SER A 191 -1.20 9.29 38.81
C SER A 191 -2.49 9.21 37.96
N GLY A 192 -3.63 9.72 38.46
CA GLY A 192 -4.89 9.74 37.71
C GLY A 192 -5.81 8.54 37.94
N SER A 193 -5.53 7.68 38.92
CA SER A 193 -6.38 6.53 39.27
C SER A 193 -7.44 6.91 40.30
N PRO A 194 -8.63 6.29 40.29
CA PRO A 194 -9.55 6.36 41.43
C PRO A 194 -8.85 5.80 42.69
N ALA A 195 -8.89 6.53 43.79
CA ALA A 195 -8.39 6.10 45.09
C ALA A 195 -9.41 5.26 45.86
#